data_AF-A0A356S7W8-F1
#
_entry.id   AF-A0A356S7W8-F1
#
_cell.length_a   1.000
_cell.length_b   1.000
_cell.length_c   1.000
_cell.angle_alpha   90.00
_cell.angle_beta   90.00
_cell.angle_gamma   90.00
#
_symmetry.space_group_name_H-M   'P 1'
#
loop_
_entity.id
_entity.type
_entity.pdbx_description
1 polymer ?
#
loop_
_entity_poly.entity_id
_entity_poly.type
_entity_poly.pdbx_seq_one_letter_code
_entity_poly.pdbx_strand_id
1 'polypeptide(L)'
;MVKGIAAKGKKLKAGPPNLKKKGQSKVGQKKSSRMKVSSAALLKANATVAKFEKEARAAVKTSATARKRAVVAKKAAKKASKAKASTAKRAAKSAQNTAKKAAVKLAAANAKIRTAKAKARAIELAVTEKAKKIAEEAKRKADLEKAVAAFTDQWNKKRDKAEAAKAARKARKDALKARIAARKAAKKEKLDALEVAAKAKAAARKAS
;
A
#
# COMPACT_ATOMS: atom_id res chain seq x y z
N MET A 1 -66.96 30.91 34.59
CA MET A 1 -65.98 31.00 35.70
C MET A 1 -64.64 31.47 35.14
N VAL A 2 -64.11 32.55 35.72
CA VAL A 2 -62.69 32.99 35.79
C VAL A 2 -61.91 33.11 34.45
N LYS A 3 -61.76 34.32 33.89
CA LYS A 3 -60.65 35.30 34.07
C LYS A 3 -59.26 34.79 33.66
N GLY A 4 -58.62 35.45 32.67
CA GLY A 4 -57.17 35.36 32.48
C GLY A 4 -56.65 35.77 31.09
N ILE A 5 -56.54 37.08 30.84
CA ILE A 5 -55.87 37.69 29.68
C ILE A 5 -54.34 37.64 29.89
N ALA A 6 -53.56 37.25 28.87
CA ALA A 6 -52.25 37.86 28.57
C ALA A 6 -51.71 37.44 27.20
N ALA A 7 -51.68 38.39 26.27
CA ALA A 7 -50.92 38.31 25.03
C ALA A 7 -49.41 38.44 25.31
N LYS A 8 -48.58 37.75 24.52
CA LYS A 8 -47.29 38.27 24.01
C LYS A 8 -46.67 37.28 23.02
N GLY A 9 -46.51 37.75 21.78
CA GLY A 9 -45.98 36.96 20.68
C GLY A 9 -44.53 36.51 20.89
N LYS A 10 -44.21 35.35 20.33
CA LYS A 10 -42.85 35.00 19.92
C LYS A 10 -42.92 34.27 18.58
N LYS A 11 -42.30 34.90 17.59
CA LYS A 11 -42.14 34.43 16.22
C LYS A 11 -41.65 32.98 16.20
N LEU A 12 -42.47 32.06 15.69
CA LEU A 12 -42.04 30.72 15.31
C LEU A 12 -41.17 30.84 14.06
N LYS A 13 -39.86 30.97 14.27
CA LYS A 13 -38.87 30.71 13.22
C LYS A 13 -38.98 29.22 12.86
N ALA A 14 -39.56 28.94 11.69
CA ALA A 14 -39.45 27.65 11.05
C ALA A 14 -37.98 27.39 10.69
N GLY A 15 -37.25 26.75 11.61
CA GLY A 15 -36.02 26.03 11.29
C GLY A 15 -36.41 24.59 10.92
N PRO A 16 -35.79 23.98 9.89
CA PRO A 16 -36.18 22.65 9.44
C PRO A 16 -35.93 21.61 10.54
N PRO A 17 -36.82 20.60 10.69
CA PRO A 17 -36.67 19.56 11.69
C PRO A 17 -35.39 18.77 11.43
N ASN A 18 -34.57 18.70 12.47
CA ASN A 18 -33.28 18.03 12.51
C ASN A 18 -33.51 16.51 12.37
N LEU A 19 -33.59 16.03 11.13
CA LEU A 19 -33.54 14.62 10.77
C LEU A 19 -32.19 14.07 11.26
N LYS A 20 -32.22 13.40 12.42
CA LYS A 20 -31.16 12.50 12.91
C LYS A 20 -30.81 11.54 11.77
N LYS A 21 -29.75 11.86 11.04
CA LYS A 21 -29.10 10.99 10.06
C LYS A 21 -28.45 9.84 10.83
N LYS A 22 -29.21 8.77 11.05
CA LYS A 22 -28.67 7.47 11.48
C LYS A 22 -27.62 7.03 10.46
N GLY A 23 -26.42 6.72 10.96
CA GLY A 23 -25.54 5.74 10.33
C GLY A 23 -24.84 6.17 9.04
N GLN A 24 -24.16 7.31 9.02
CA GLN A 24 -22.90 7.36 8.27
C GLN A 24 -21.80 7.00 9.25
N SER A 25 -21.53 5.70 9.35
CA SER A 25 -20.23 5.23 9.84
C SER A 25 -19.18 5.98 9.03
N LYS A 26 -18.41 6.84 9.70
CA LYS A 26 -17.16 7.31 9.15
C LYS A 26 -16.41 6.01 8.84
N VAL A 27 -16.34 5.67 7.56
CA VAL A 27 -15.36 4.74 7.02
C VAL A 27 -14.06 5.28 7.57
N GLY A 28 -13.60 4.66 8.65
CA GLY A 28 -12.32 4.99 9.25
C GLY A 28 -11.38 4.90 8.07
N GLN A 29 -10.83 6.04 7.66
CA GLN A 29 -9.70 6.04 6.75
C GLN A 29 -8.75 5.05 7.40
N LYS A 30 -8.64 3.85 6.80
CA LYS A 30 -7.66 2.85 7.20
C LYS A 30 -6.40 3.67 7.26
N LYS A 31 -5.89 3.91 8.47
CA LYS A 31 -4.62 4.59 8.68
C LYS A 31 -3.70 3.81 7.79
N SER A 32 -3.35 4.39 6.64
CA SER A 32 -2.51 3.68 5.70
C SER A 32 -1.27 3.45 6.54
N SER A 33 -0.99 2.19 6.87
CA SER A 33 0.30 1.76 7.34
C SER A 33 1.25 1.83 6.15
N ARG A 34 1.29 2.98 5.46
CA ARG A 34 2.54 3.60 5.10
C ARG A 34 3.26 3.65 6.43
N MET A 35 4.00 2.57 6.73
CA MET A 35 5.13 2.61 7.62
C MET A 35 5.89 3.83 7.09
N LYS A 36 5.61 4.99 7.68
CA LYS A 36 6.44 6.16 7.47
C LYS A 36 7.80 5.60 7.78
N VAL A 37 8.73 5.81 6.88
CA VAL A 37 10.14 5.46 7.03
C VAL A 37 10.72 6.35 8.16
N SER A 38 10.02 6.44 9.29
CA SER A 38 10.33 7.12 10.53
C SER A 38 10.80 6.04 11.48
N SER A 39 11.87 5.34 11.08
CA SER A 39 12.62 4.54 12.05
C SER A 39 13.09 5.49 13.15
N ALA A 40 13.00 5.07 14.41
CA ALA A 40 13.54 5.83 15.53
C ALA A 40 15.03 6.17 15.31
N ALA A 41 15.76 5.29 14.63
CA ALA A 41 17.15 5.53 14.24
C ALA A 41 17.29 6.67 13.22
N LEU A 42 16.37 6.81 12.27
CA LEU A 42 16.35 7.90 11.29
C LEU A 42 16.05 9.24 11.94
N LEU A 43 15.08 9.27 12.86
CA LEU A 43 14.76 10.48 13.60
C LEU A 43 15.95 10.95 14.44
N LYS A 44 16.62 10.03 15.14
CA LYS A 44 17.85 10.33 15.90
C LYS A 44 18.97 10.81 14.98
N ALA A 45 19.20 10.15 13.86
CA ALA A 45 20.23 10.55 12.89
C ALA A 45 19.96 11.96 12.33
N ASN A 46 18.72 12.25 11.93
CA ASN A 46 18.35 13.57 11.41
C ASN A 46 18.42 14.67 12.48
N ALA A 47 18.09 14.35 13.74
CA ALA A 47 18.29 15.28 14.86
C ALA A 47 19.78 15.63 15.06
N THR A 48 20.69 14.65 14.93
CA THR A 48 22.14 14.91 15.01
C THR A 48 22.66 15.75 13.84
N VAL A 49 22.17 15.50 12.62
CA VAL A 49 22.46 16.36 11.46
C VAL A 49 22.01 17.80 11.73
N ALA A 50 20.78 17.99 12.21
CA ALA A 50 20.25 19.31 12.51
C ALA A 50 21.07 20.05 13.60
N LYS A 51 21.55 19.32 14.62
CA LYS A 51 22.44 19.88 15.65
C LYS A 51 23.76 20.37 15.03
N PHE A 52 24.41 19.54 14.22
CA PHE A 52 25.67 19.93 13.58
C PHE A 52 25.51 21.04 12.54
N GLU A 53 24.36 21.12 11.85
CA GLU A 53 24.05 22.24 10.97
C GLU A 53 23.90 23.56 11.72
N LYS A 54 23.29 23.55 12.92
CA LYS A 54 23.26 24.74 13.80
C LYS A 54 24.66 25.16 14.22
N GLU A 55 25.50 24.22 14.66
CA GLU A 55 26.90 24.47 15.02
C GLU A 55 27.71 25.02 13.84
N ALA A 56 27.54 24.47 12.63
CA ALA A 56 28.22 24.96 11.44
C ALA A 56 27.77 26.37 11.05
N ARG A 57 26.48 26.71 11.17
CA ARG A 57 26.00 28.08 10.91
C ARG A 57 26.68 29.09 11.84
N ALA A 58 26.88 28.75 13.11
CA ALA A 58 27.64 29.57 14.05
C ALA A 58 29.13 29.68 13.64
N ALA A 59 29.74 28.57 13.23
CA ALA A 59 31.12 28.56 12.73
C ALA A 59 31.31 29.37 11.42
N VAL A 60 30.31 29.39 10.54
CA VAL A 60 30.30 30.21 9.32
C VAL A 60 30.32 31.69 9.68
N LYS A 61 29.43 32.13 10.58
CA LYS A 61 29.37 33.54 11.01
C LYS A 61 30.68 34.01 11.64
N THR A 62 31.27 33.19 12.51
CA THR A 62 32.55 33.52 13.16
C THR A 62 33.71 33.53 12.16
N SER A 63 33.77 32.56 11.24
CA SER A 63 34.77 32.52 10.17
C SER A 63 34.67 33.73 9.22
N ALA A 64 33.45 34.10 8.82
CA ALA A 64 33.22 35.26 7.96
C ALA A 64 33.68 36.56 8.64
N THR A 65 33.36 36.74 9.92
CA THR A 65 33.77 37.92 10.69
C THR A 65 35.29 37.98 10.85
N ALA A 66 35.94 36.87 11.19
CA ALA A 66 37.39 36.79 11.31
C ALA A 66 38.10 37.06 9.98
N ARG A 67 37.57 36.55 8.87
CA ARG A 67 38.07 36.85 7.51
C ARG A 67 37.95 38.33 7.18
N LYS A 68 36.81 38.96 7.44
CA LYS A 68 36.62 40.41 7.23
C LYS A 68 37.66 41.22 8.01
N ARG A 69 37.85 40.91 9.30
CA ARG A 69 38.87 41.57 10.15
C ARG A 69 40.29 41.38 9.62
N ALA A 70 40.64 40.18 9.17
CA ALA A 70 41.95 39.91 8.58
C ALA A 70 42.19 40.71 7.28
N VAL A 71 41.17 40.83 6.43
CA VAL A 71 41.26 41.64 5.19
C VAL A 71 41.44 43.12 5.52
N VAL A 72 40.68 43.66 6.48
CA VAL A 72 40.81 45.05 6.92
C VAL A 72 42.19 45.31 7.52
N ALA A 73 42.67 44.43 8.41
CA ALA A 73 44.00 44.56 9.01
C ALA A 73 45.12 44.49 7.97
N LYS A 74 44.99 43.63 6.95
CA LYS A 74 45.95 43.57 5.82
C LYS A 74 45.95 44.86 5.01
N LYS A 75 44.77 45.45 4.74
CA LYS A 75 44.66 46.76 4.06
C LYS A 75 45.27 47.89 4.89
N ALA A 76 45.00 47.92 6.19
CA ALA A 76 45.57 48.91 7.12
C ALA A 76 47.10 48.79 7.19
N ALA A 77 47.64 47.58 7.26
CA ALA A 77 49.09 47.36 7.25
C ALA A 77 49.77 47.82 5.95
N LYS A 78 49.09 47.77 4.81
CA LYS A 78 49.59 48.29 3.53
C LYS A 78 49.64 49.82 3.48
N LYS A 79 48.76 50.50 4.24
CA LYS A 79 48.65 51.97 4.30
C LYS A 79 49.40 52.62 5.46
N ALA A 80 50.03 51.83 6.33
CA ALA A 80 50.69 52.34 7.52
C ALA A 80 51.98 53.11 7.17
N SER A 81 52.23 54.22 7.86
CA SER A 81 53.49 54.98 7.74
C SER A 81 54.68 54.15 8.24
N LYS A 82 55.91 54.48 7.79
CA LYS A 82 57.15 53.76 8.18
C LYS A 82 57.28 53.57 9.70
N ALA A 83 56.92 54.59 10.49
CA ALA A 83 56.97 54.55 11.95
C ALA A 83 55.98 53.56 12.59
N LYS A 84 54.85 53.24 11.95
CA LYS A 84 53.82 52.30 12.47
C LYS A 84 53.76 50.98 11.68
N ALA A 85 54.68 50.77 10.74
CA ALA A 85 54.63 49.62 9.84
C ALA A 85 54.84 48.27 10.55
N SER A 86 55.72 48.20 11.55
CA SER A 86 56.03 46.96 12.28
C SER A 86 54.84 46.47 13.12
N THR A 87 54.19 47.37 13.86
CA THR A 87 53.02 47.09 14.68
C THR A 87 51.82 46.72 13.83
N ALA A 88 51.59 47.43 12.71
CA ALA A 88 50.51 47.11 11.78
C ALA A 88 50.69 45.74 11.11
N LYS A 89 51.94 45.36 10.74
CA LYS A 89 52.25 44.02 10.21
C LYS A 89 52.00 42.92 11.26
N ARG A 90 52.39 43.15 12.53
CA ARG A 90 52.10 42.22 13.63
C ARG A 90 50.59 42.03 13.84
N ALA A 91 49.83 43.12 13.86
CA ALA A 91 48.36 43.08 13.99
C ALA A 91 47.70 42.33 12.83
N ALA A 92 48.14 42.56 11.58
CA ALA A 92 47.65 41.84 10.41
C ALA A 92 47.94 40.33 10.49
N LYS A 93 49.15 39.94 10.93
CA LYS A 93 49.52 38.51 11.11
C LYS A 93 48.69 37.85 12.21
N SER A 94 48.45 38.56 13.31
CA SER A 94 47.54 38.10 14.38
C SER A 94 46.11 37.88 13.86
N ALA A 95 45.54 38.87 13.16
CA ALA A 95 44.21 38.76 12.56
C ALA A 95 44.13 37.60 11.55
N GLN A 96 45.15 37.40 10.72
CA GLN A 96 45.23 36.26 9.81
C GLN A 96 45.25 34.92 10.55
N ASN A 97 46.00 34.81 11.65
CA ASN A 97 46.04 33.60 12.47
C ASN A 97 44.66 33.30 13.11
N THR A 98 43.93 34.32 13.56
CA THR A 98 42.55 34.12 14.05
C THR A 98 41.60 33.63 12.95
N ALA A 99 41.74 34.17 11.73
CA ALA A 99 40.94 33.72 10.58
C ALA A 99 41.26 32.27 10.19
N LYS A 100 42.54 31.86 10.23
CA LYS A 100 42.95 30.46 10.01
C LYS A 100 42.35 29.52 11.06
N LYS A 101 42.44 29.86 12.35
CA LYS A 101 41.82 29.07 13.44
C LYS A 101 40.31 28.93 13.27
N ALA A 102 39.63 30.02 12.89
CA ALA A 102 38.18 29.99 12.62
C ALA A 102 37.84 29.14 11.38
N ALA A 103 38.67 29.16 10.33
CA ALA A 103 38.49 28.32 9.15
C ALA A 103 38.65 26.82 9.48
N VAL A 104 39.61 26.45 10.33
CA VAL A 104 39.78 25.06 10.79
C VAL A 104 38.54 24.58 11.57
N LYS A 105 37.99 25.41 12.46
CA LYS A 105 36.75 25.09 13.18
C LYS A 105 35.56 24.89 12.25
N LEU A 106 35.44 25.71 11.20
CA LEU A 106 34.41 25.55 10.17
C LEU A 106 34.60 24.25 9.37
N ALA A 107 35.83 23.92 8.98
CA ALA A 107 36.13 22.67 8.28
C ALA A 107 35.78 21.44 9.13
N ALA A 108 36.10 21.47 10.43
CA ALA A 108 35.75 20.42 11.37
C ALA A 108 34.22 20.27 11.52
N ALA A 109 33.48 21.38 11.63
CA ALA A 109 32.01 21.36 11.68
C ALA A 109 31.40 20.75 10.39
N ASN A 110 31.93 21.13 9.22
CA ASN A 110 31.50 20.57 7.94
C ASN A 110 31.83 19.08 7.80
N ALA A 111 32.97 18.62 8.31
CA ALA A 111 33.30 17.20 8.36
C ALA A 111 32.30 16.40 9.21
N LYS A 112 31.91 16.93 10.39
CA LYS A 112 30.86 16.32 11.23
C LYS A 112 29.50 16.24 10.53
N ILE A 113 29.13 17.27 9.75
CA ILE A 113 27.90 17.24 8.95
C ILE A 113 27.96 16.14 7.89
N ARG A 114 29.09 16.01 7.18
CA ARG A 114 29.25 14.97 6.15
C ARG A 114 29.11 13.57 6.72
N THR A 115 29.77 13.29 7.84
CA THR A 115 29.69 11.97 8.49
C THR A 115 28.29 11.70 9.03
N ALA A 116 27.63 12.69 9.64
CA ALA A 116 26.26 12.54 10.12
C ALA A 116 25.26 12.30 8.98
N LYS A 117 25.38 13.02 7.86
CA LYS A 117 24.54 12.81 6.66
C LYS A 117 24.78 11.43 6.03
N ALA A 118 26.03 10.98 5.98
CA ALA A 118 26.35 9.64 5.49
C ALA A 118 25.69 8.56 6.37
N LYS A 119 25.76 8.70 7.70
CA LYS A 119 25.08 7.79 8.64
C LYS A 119 23.56 7.81 8.46
N ALA A 120 22.95 9.00 8.32
CA ALA A 120 21.51 9.11 8.07
C ALA A 120 21.10 8.38 6.78
N ARG A 121 21.82 8.62 5.68
CA ARG A 121 21.58 7.95 4.39
C ARG A 121 21.75 6.42 4.48
N ALA A 122 22.75 5.93 5.19
CA ALA A 122 22.94 4.50 5.38
C ALA A 122 21.75 3.85 6.10
N ILE A 123 21.22 4.52 7.13
CA ILE A 123 20.01 4.07 7.83
C ILE A 123 18.80 4.13 6.90
N GLU A 124 18.67 5.17 6.06
CA GLU A 124 17.55 5.29 5.11
C GLU A 124 17.55 4.12 4.14
N LEU A 125 18.70 3.84 3.53
CA LEU A 125 18.87 2.72 2.61
C LEU A 125 18.51 1.40 3.29
N ALA A 126 19.03 1.14 4.50
CA ALA A 126 18.73 -0.09 5.23
C ALA A 126 17.23 -0.26 5.53
N VAL A 127 16.51 0.82 5.85
CA VAL A 127 15.06 0.75 6.09
C VAL A 127 14.31 0.54 4.78
N THR A 128 14.70 1.23 3.70
CA THR A 128 14.05 1.07 2.39
C THR A 128 14.23 -0.33 1.82
N GLU A 129 15.41 -0.94 1.94
CA GLU A 129 15.66 -2.30 1.48
C GLU A 129 14.83 -3.33 2.25
N LYS A 130 14.71 -3.18 3.58
CA LYS A 130 13.81 -4.02 4.37
C LYS A 130 12.35 -3.85 3.93
N ALA A 131 11.91 -2.63 3.68
CA ALA A 131 10.56 -2.36 3.20
C ALA A 131 10.31 -2.97 1.80
N LYS A 132 11.28 -2.90 0.88
CA LYS A 132 11.19 -3.54 -0.44
C LYS A 132 11.09 -5.06 -0.32
N LYS A 133 11.92 -5.69 0.53
CA LYS A 133 11.85 -7.14 0.76
C LYS A 133 10.47 -7.57 1.26
N ILE A 134 9.91 -6.87 2.23
CA ILE A 134 8.56 -7.16 2.75
C ILE A 134 7.51 -6.98 1.66
N ALA A 135 7.62 -5.93 0.84
CA ALA A 135 6.68 -5.70 -0.26
C ALA A 135 6.77 -6.78 -1.36
N GLU A 136 7.98 -7.22 -1.70
CA GLU A 136 8.22 -8.32 -2.64
C GLU A 136 7.69 -9.65 -2.10
N GLU A 137 7.94 -9.97 -0.83
CA GLU A 137 7.38 -11.15 -0.18
C GLU A 137 5.84 -11.14 -0.17
N ALA A 138 5.22 -9.99 0.09
CA ALA A 138 3.77 -9.85 0.05
C ALA A 138 3.20 -10.08 -1.35
N LYS A 139 3.85 -9.56 -2.39
CA LYS A 139 3.45 -9.82 -3.79
C LYS A 139 3.58 -11.30 -4.14
N ARG A 140 4.72 -11.92 -3.80
CA ARG A 140 4.95 -13.35 -4.07
C ARG A 140 3.91 -14.24 -3.38
N LYS A 141 3.54 -13.92 -2.14
CA LYS A 141 2.47 -14.63 -1.42
C LYS A 141 1.12 -14.49 -2.14
N ALA A 142 0.75 -13.27 -2.53
CA ALA A 142 -0.51 -13.02 -3.23
C ALA A 142 -0.55 -13.71 -4.61
N ASP A 143 0.56 -13.74 -5.34
CA ASP A 143 0.63 -14.42 -6.63
C ASP A 143 0.60 -15.95 -6.49
N LEU A 144 1.21 -16.50 -5.43
CA LEU A 144 1.11 -17.92 -5.12
C LEU A 144 -0.32 -18.32 -4.76
N GLU A 145 -1.01 -17.55 -3.92
CA GLU A 145 -2.42 -17.80 -3.57
C GLU A 145 -3.32 -17.80 -4.81
N LYS A 146 -3.11 -16.85 -5.73
CA LYS A 146 -3.82 -16.81 -7.01
C LYS A 146 -3.52 -18.02 -7.89
N ALA A 147 -2.24 -18.43 -7.96
CA ALA A 147 -1.84 -19.57 -8.76
C ALA A 147 -2.43 -20.88 -8.22
N VAL A 148 -2.45 -21.05 -6.90
CA VAL A 148 -3.09 -22.20 -6.24
C VAL A 148 -4.59 -22.21 -6.51
N ALA A 149 -5.28 -21.08 -6.31
CA ALA A 149 -6.71 -20.99 -6.58
C ALA A 149 -7.04 -21.34 -8.05
N ALA A 150 -6.30 -20.77 -9.00
CA ALA A 150 -6.48 -21.06 -10.43
C ALA A 150 -6.21 -22.54 -10.77
N PHE A 151 -5.20 -23.15 -10.15
CA PHE A 151 -4.91 -24.57 -10.31
C PHE A 151 -6.04 -25.44 -9.75
N THR A 152 -6.52 -25.15 -8.53
CA THR A 152 -7.61 -25.88 -7.90
C THR A 152 -8.90 -25.79 -8.71
N ASP A 153 -9.24 -24.61 -9.24
CA ASP A 153 -10.40 -24.42 -10.11
C ASP A 153 -10.29 -25.23 -11.40
N GLN A 154 -9.13 -25.21 -12.06
CA GLN A 154 -8.90 -26.01 -13.26
C GLN A 154 -8.97 -27.51 -12.97
N TRP A 155 -8.43 -27.95 -11.83
CA TRP A 155 -8.46 -29.33 -11.41
C TRP A 155 -9.89 -29.82 -11.17
N ASN A 156 -10.68 -29.07 -10.39
CA ASN A 156 -12.07 -29.39 -10.11
C ASN A 156 -12.91 -29.42 -11.40
N LYS A 157 -12.73 -28.44 -12.29
CA LYS A 157 -13.41 -28.41 -13.58
C LYS A 157 -13.10 -29.64 -14.45
N LYS A 158 -11.86 -30.15 -14.42
CA LYS A 158 -11.51 -31.40 -15.11
C LYS A 158 -12.17 -32.61 -14.46
N ARG A 159 -12.17 -32.67 -13.13
CA ARG A 159 -12.81 -33.76 -12.36
C ARG A 159 -14.31 -33.82 -12.63
N ASP A 160 -15.00 -32.69 -12.57
CA ASP A 160 -16.45 -32.63 -12.74
C ASP A 160 -16.87 -33.00 -14.17
N LYS A 161 -16.07 -32.60 -15.18
CA LYS A 161 -16.26 -33.07 -16.56
C LYS A 161 -16.08 -34.58 -16.69
N ALA A 162 -15.08 -35.15 -16.04
CA ALA A 162 -14.83 -36.59 -16.07
C ALA A 162 -15.98 -37.37 -15.39
N GLU A 163 -16.45 -36.89 -14.24
CA GLU A 163 -17.60 -37.48 -13.54
C GLU A 163 -18.89 -37.33 -14.34
N ALA A 164 -19.15 -36.16 -14.95
CA ALA A 164 -20.28 -35.97 -15.85
C ALA A 164 -20.23 -36.92 -17.06
N ALA A 165 -19.05 -37.16 -17.64
CA ALA A 165 -18.89 -38.11 -18.74
C ALA A 165 -19.15 -39.56 -18.30
N LYS A 166 -18.72 -39.95 -17.09
CA LYS A 166 -19.04 -41.28 -16.52
C LYS A 166 -20.54 -41.43 -16.28
N ALA A 167 -21.18 -40.43 -15.69
CA ALA A 167 -22.63 -40.42 -15.46
C ALA A 167 -23.42 -40.53 -16.77
N ALA A 168 -23.03 -39.76 -17.79
CA ALA A 168 -23.64 -39.82 -19.12
C ALA A 168 -23.47 -41.21 -19.78
N ARG A 169 -22.29 -41.84 -19.64
CA ARG A 169 -22.06 -43.21 -20.13
C ARG A 169 -22.98 -44.22 -19.43
N LYS A 170 -23.16 -44.11 -18.12
CA LYS A 170 -24.06 -44.98 -17.36
C LYS A 170 -25.52 -44.80 -17.81
N ALA A 171 -25.98 -43.55 -17.89
CA ALA A 171 -27.32 -43.23 -18.37
C ALA A 171 -27.59 -43.75 -19.79
N ARG A 172 -26.62 -43.65 -20.72
CA ARG A 172 -26.74 -44.20 -22.08
C ARG A 172 -26.87 -45.73 -22.07
N LYS A 173 -26.09 -46.42 -21.23
CA LYS A 173 -26.18 -47.89 -21.11
C LYS A 173 -27.56 -48.31 -20.57
N ASP A 174 -28.06 -47.62 -19.56
CA ASP A 174 -29.35 -47.94 -18.95
C ASP A 174 -30.52 -47.63 -19.90
N ALA A 175 -30.47 -46.50 -20.60
CA ALA A 175 -31.45 -46.17 -21.65
C ALA A 175 -31.46 -47.21 -22.79
N LEU A 176 -30.29 -47.70 -23.20
CA LEU A 176 -30.21 -48.74 -24.23
C LEU A 176 -30.82 -50.06 -23.75
N LYS A 177 -30.55 -50.47 -22.50
CA LYS A 177 -31.19 -51.65 -21.89
C LYS A 177 -32.71 -51.50 -21.84
N ALA A 178 -33.22 -50.34 -21.43
CA ALA A 178 -34.64 -50.06 -21.40
C ALA A 178 -35.27 -50.13 -22.81
N ARG A 179 -34.61 -49.58 -23.84
CA ARG A 179 -35.09 -49.68 -25.24
C ARG A 179 -35.12 -51.12 -25.75
N ILE A 180 -34.13 -51.95 -25.40
CA ILE A 180 -34.14 -53.36 -25.76
C ILE A 180 -35.30 -54.08 -25.07
N ALA A 181 -35.50 -53.85 -23.76
CA ALA A 181 -36.60 -54.45 -23.01
C ALA A 181 -37.97 -54.05 -23.59
N ALA A 182 -38.18 -52.76 -23.88
CA ALA A 182 -39.41 -52.27 -24.50
C ALA A 182 -39.65 -52.90 -25.89
N ARG A 183 -38.60 -53.03 -26.72
CA ARG A 183 -38.72 -53.71 -28.03
C ARG A 183 -39.08 -55.18 -27.89
N LYS A 184 -38.54 -55.88 -26.89
CA LYS A 184 -38.89 -57.28 -26.61
C LYS A 184 -40.35 -57.41 -26.15
N ALA A 185 -40.80 -56.54 -25.25
CA ALA A 185 -42.18 -56.50 -24.79
C ALA A 185 -43.15 -56.25 -25.95
N ALA A 186 -42.90 -55.21 -26.76
CA ALA A 186 -43.75 -54.89 -27.91
C ALA A 186 -43.78 -56.02 -28.97
N LYS A 187 -42.68 -56.76 -29.15
CA LYS A 187 -42.69 -57.96 -30.02
C LYS A 187 -43.58 -59.06 -29.47
N LYS A 188 -43.53 -59.30 -28.15
CA LYS A 188 -44.37 -60.31 -27.49
C LYS A 188 -45.85 -59.95 -27.64
N GLU A 189 -46.23 -58.71 -27.33
CA GLU A 189 -47.60 -58.22 -27.47
C GLU A 189 -48.12 -58.35 -28.91
N LYS A 190 -47.27 -58.08 -29.91
CA LYS A 190 -47.64 -58.28 -31.32
C LYS A 190 -47.88 -59.75 -31.67
N LEU A 191 -47.06 -60.66 -31.15
CA LEU A 191 -47.24 -62.10 -31.38
C LEU A 191 -48.53 -62.60 -30.72
N ASP A 192 -48.78 -62.18 -29.47
CA ASP A 192 -50.00 -62.54 -28.75
C ASP A 192 -51.25 -62.01 -29.50
N ALA A 193 -51.20 -60.78 -30.02
CA ALA A 193 -52.29 -60.20 -30.82
C ALA A 193 -52.53 -60.97 -32.14
N LEU A 194 -51.47 -61.41 -32.82
CA LEU A 194 -51.59 -62.22 -34.04
C LEU A 194 -52.17 -63.60 -33.74
N GLU A 195 -51.80 -64.22 -32.61
CA GLU A 195 -52.36 -65.51 -32.19
C GLU A 195 -53.85 -65.40 -31.87
N VAL A 196 -54.25 -64.36 -31.14
CA VAL A 196 -55.67 -64.07 -30.86
C VAL A 196 -56.44 -63.83 -32.16
N ALA A 197 -55.88 -63.06 -33.10
CA ALA A 197 -56.50 -62.82 -34.40
C ALA A 197 -56.62 -64.11 -35.25
N ALA A 198 -55.63 -65.00 -35.21
CA ALA A 198 -55.67 -66.28 -35.89
C ALA A 198 -56.75 -67.20 -35.31
N LYS A 199 -56.85 -67.26 -33.97
CA LYS A 199 -57.91 -68.00 -33.27
C LYS A 199 -59.30 -67.46 -33.60
N ALA A 200 -59.48 -66.13 -33.62
CA ALA A 200 -60.75 -65.52 -34.00
C ALA A 200 -61.14 -65.82 -35.46
N LYS A 201 -60.18 -65.76 -36.39
CA LYS A 201 -60.41 -66.15 -37.80
C LYS A 201 -60.75 -67.63 -37.95
N ALA A 202 -60.09 -68.51 -37.20
CA ALA A 202 -60.38 -69.94 -37.21
C ALA A 202 -61.77 -70.26 -36.66
N ALA A 203 -62.22 -69.56 -35.61
CA ALA A 203 -63.57 -69.69 -35.08
C ALA A 203 -64.63 -69.22 -36.10
N ALA A 204 -64.39 -68.09 -36.78
CA ALA A 204 -65.30 -67.57 -37.80
C ALA A 204 -65.48 -68.54 -38.98
N ARG A 205 -64.41 -69.24 -39.41
CA ARG A 205 -64.47 -70.25 -40.47
C ARG A 205 -65.18 -71.55 -40.08
N LYS A 206 -65.34 -71.84 -38.79
CA LYS A 206 -66.09 -73.02 -38.31
C LYS A 206 -67.58 -72.71 -38.10
N ALA A 207 -67.95 -71.44 -38.08
CA ALA A 207 -69.32 -70.98 -37.92
C ALA A 207 -69.99 -70.64 -39.27
N SER A 208 -69.28 -70.80 -40.38
CA SER A 208 -69.76 -70.76 -41.76
C SER A 208 -69.82 -72.16 -42.34
#